data_AF-A0A3A9DX93-F1
#
_entry.id   AF-A0A3A9DX93-F1
#
_cell.length_a   1.000
_cell.length_b   1.000
_cell.length_c   1.000
_cell.angle_alpha   90.00
_cell.angle_beta   90.00
_cell.angle_gamma   90.00
#
_symmetry.space_group_name_H-M   'P 1'
#
loop_
_entity.id
_entity.type
_entity.pdbx_description
1 polymer ?
#
loop_
_entity_poly.entity_id
_entity_poly.type
_entity_poly.pdbx_seq_one_letter_code
_entity_poly.pdbx_strand_id
1 'polypeptide(L)' 'MSDSRLFKILYYLLDKGHATAPELADKFEVSPRTIYRDVESLSGAGIPIYAE' A
#
# COMPACT_ATOMS: atom_id res chain seq x y z
N MET A 1 11.64 -1.86 12.20
CA MET A 1 11.49 -0.66 11.35
C MET A 1 10.74 -0.99 10.05
N SER A 2 9.64 -1.74 10.13
CA SER A 2 8.79 -2.13 8.99
C SER A 2 7.67 -1.11 8.69
N ASP A 3 7.32 -0.26 9.65
CA ASP A 3 6.21 0.70 9.55
C ASP A 3 6.37 1.78 8.47
N SER A 4 7.60 2.11 8.07
CA SER A 4 7.82 3.25 7.17
C SER A 4 7.17 3.08 5.79
N ARG A 5 6.99 1.86 5.29
CA ARG A 5 6.39 1.62 3.96
C ARG A 5 4.87 1.67 3.99
N LEU A 6 4.23 1.15 5.04
CA LEU A 6 2.76 1.20 5.19
C LEU A 6 2.27 2.65 5.20
N PHE A 7 2.92 3.52 5.98
CA PHE A 7 2.62 4.94 5.99
C PHE A 7 2.87 5.59 4.62
N LYS A 8 3.96 5.25 3.93
CA LYS A 8 4.23 5.80 2.59
C LYS A 8 3.18 5.39 1.56
N ILE A 9 2.71 4.14 1.60
CA ILE A 9 1.61 3.65 0.75
C ILE A 9 0.34 4.44 1.05
N LEU A 10 -0.01 4.60 2.33
CA LEU A 10 -1.18 5.38 2.74
C LEU A 10 -1.11 6.83 2.25
N TYR A 11 -0.01 7.53 2.51
CA TYR A 11 0.17 8.92 2.06
C TYR A 11 0.10 9.02 0.53
N TYR A 12 0.67 8.05 -0.18
CA TYR A 12 0.59 8.03 -1.64
C TYR A 12 -0.84 7.86 -2.13
N LEU A 13 -1.63 6.98 -1.50
CA LEU A 13 -3.04 6.79 -1.82
C LEU A 13 -3.90 8.01 -1.45
N LEU A 14 -3.58 8.72 -0.37
CA LEU A 14 -4.26 9.97 0.00
C LEU A 14 -4.00 11.10 -1.01
N ASP A 15 -2.78 11.16 -1.57
CA ASP A 15 -2.39 12.16 -2.58
C ASP A 15 -2.96 11.84 -3.97
N LYS A 16 -2.85 10.57 -4.41
CA LYS A 16 -3.27 10.13 -5.76
C LYS A 16 -4.74 9.67 -5.85
N GLY A 17 -5.37 9.38 -4.72
CA GLY A 17 -6.72 8.82 -4.60
C GLY A 17 -6.81 7.32 -4.94
N HIS A 18 -5.99 6.82 -5.87
CA HIS A 18 -5.97 5.42 -6.27
C HIS A 18 -4.58 5.04 -6.81
N ALA A 19 -4.26 3.75 -6.76
CA ALA A 19 -3.05 3.18 -7.34
C ALA A 19 -3.24 1.68 -7.57
N THR A 20 -2.54 1.13 -8.54
CA THR A 20 -2.51 -0.32 -8.77
C THR A 20 -1.37 -0.98 -7.99
N ALA A 21 -1.52 -2.27 -7.66
CA ALA A 21 -0.47 -3.00 -6.95
C ALA A 21 0.87 -3.04 -7.72
N PRO A 22 0.92 -3.21 -9.05
CA PRO A 22 2.16 -3.11 -9.82
C PRO A 22 2.82 -1.73 -9.75
N GLU A 23 2.06 -0.64 -9.82
CA GLU A 23 2.62 0.72 -9.71
C GLU A 23 3.27 0.96 -8.35
N LEU A 24 2.60 0.55 -7.28
CA LEU A 24 3.15 0.64 -5.93
C LEU A 24 4.39 -0.27 -5.78
N ALA A 25 4.36 -1.46 -6.39
CA ALA A 25 5.46 -2.41 -6.35
C ALA A 25 6.72 -1.82 -6.99
N ASP A 26 6.60 -1.25 -8.18
CA ASP A 26 7.70 -0.58 -8.87
C ASP A 26 8.19 0.64 -8.07
N LYS A 27 7.27 1.45 -7.54
CA LYS A 27 7.60 2.67 -6.78
C LYS A 27 8.33 2.40 -5.49
N PHE A 28 8.01 1.30 -4.81
CA PHE A 28 8.61 0.92 -3.54
C PHE A 28 9.67 -0.18 -3.68
N GLU A 29 10.02 -0.55 -4.92
CA GLU A 29 11.02 -1.57 -5.27
C GLU A 29 10.76 -2.90 -4.55
N VAL A 30 9.50 -3.34 -4.56
CA VAL A 30 9.05 -4.60 -3.96
C VAL A 30 8.25 -5.42 -4.95
N SER A 31 7.92 -6.66 -4.58
CA SER A 31 6.99 -7.47 -5.36
C SER A 31 5.54 -6.98 -5.18
N PRO A 32 4.67 -7.16 -6.20
CA PRO A 32 3.23 -6.93 -6.05
C PRO A 32 2.63 -7.71 -4.87
N ARG A 33 3.09 -8.93 -4.61
CA ARG A 33 2.70 -9.74 -3.43
C ARG A 33 2.97 -9.03 -2.10
N THR A 34 4.06 -8.27 -2.02
CA THR A 34 4.37 -7.47 -0.82
C THR A 34 3.39 -6.31 -0.68
N ILE A 35 3.03 -5.66 -1.78
CA ILE A 35 1.99 -4.61 -1.75
C ILE A 35 0.66 -5.17 -1.29
N TYR A 36 0.22 -6.32 -1.80
CA TYR A 36 -1.02 -6.94 -1.34
C TYR A 36 -1.01 -7.23 0.17
N ARG A 37 0.08 -7.78 0.71
CA ARG A 37 0.23 -8.01 2.15
C ARG A 37 0.24 -6.71 2.96
N ASP A 38 0.88 -5.68 2.45
CA ASP A 38 0.94 -4.36 3.08
C ASP A 38 -0.46 -3.70 3.10
N VAL A 39 -1.23 -3.84 2.01
CA VAL A 39 -2.64 -3.41 1.93
C VAL A 39 -3.54 -4.20 2.89
N GLU A 40 -3.39 -5.53 2.97
CA GLU A 40 -4.09 -6.35 3.98
C GLU A 40 -3.76 -5.89 5.40
N SER A 41 -2.49 -5.54 5.67
CA SER A 41 -2.06 -5.05 6.98
C SER A 41 -2.70 -3.69 7.31
N LEU A 42 -2.80 -2.79 6.33
CA LEU A 42 -3.49 -1.50 6.47
C LEU A 42 -4.99 -1.70 6.71
N SER A 43 -5.63 -2.61 5.98
CA SER A 43 -7.04 -2.96 6.16
C SER A 43 -7.30 -3.56 7.55
N GLY A 44 -6.44 -4.49 8.00
CA GLY A 44 -6.49 -5.08 9.34
C GLY A 44 -6.27 -4.06 10.46
N ALA A 45 -5.59 -2.95 10.19
CA ALA A 45 -5.44 -1.82 11.10
C ALA A 45 -6.67 -0.87 11.11
N GLY A 46 -7.73 -1.17 10.37
CA GLY A 46 -8.95 -0.38 10.30
C GLY A 46 -8.89 0.78 9.30
N ILE A 47 -7.89 0.80 8.41
CA ILE A 47 -7.77 1.83 7.38
C ILE A 47 -8.64 1.43 6.17
N PRO A 48 -9.57 2.28 5.71
CA PRO A 48 -10.54 1.94 4.66
C PRO A 48 -9.89 1.97 3.27
N ILE A 49 -8.98 1.03 3.02
CA ILE A 49 -8.37 0.79 1.71
C ILE A 49 -9.07 -0.40 1.08
N TYR A 50 -9.63 -0.19 -0.10
CA TYR A 50 -10.31 -1.21 -0.90
C TYR A 50 -9.42 -1.59 -2.08
N ALA A 51 -9.23 -2.89 -2.29
CA ALA A 51 -8.62 -3.42 -3.49
C ALA A 51 -9.70 -4.17 -4.28
N GLU A 52 -10.00 -3.69 -5.49
CA GLU A 52 -10.82 -4.39 -6.49
C GLU A 52 -9.94 -5.12 -7.51
#